data_AF-A0A2H0L6T9-F1
#
_entry.id   AF-A0A2H0L6T9-F1
#
_cell.length_a   1.000
_cell.length_b   1.000
_cell.length_c   1.000
_cell.angle_alpha   90.00
_cell.angle_beta   90.00
_cell.angle_gamma   90.00
#
_symmetry.space_group_name_H-M   'P 1'
#
loop_
_entity.id
_entity.type
_entity.pdbx_description
1 polymer ?
#
loop_
_entity_poly.entity_id
_entity_poly.type
_entity_poly.pdbx_seq_one_letter_code
_entity_poly.pdbx_strand_id
1 'polypeptide(L)'
;MNTVKNMKHIAIFDFGSQYTHLIARRIRELGVLAKIYPTDIKALKLPKDVIGIILSGGPQSVYDKKSPRVDAKIFALGLPILGLCYGHQLMAHTLKGTVRPGKIKEYGRAKLTLQGTSPLFAKIKKSSTVWMSHGDSVSKLPKEFKTIGSTNDCAIAAMKDSARDFYGLQFHPEVHHTDQGLKILNNFVFAICQAKKNWQINNIIDEQIKKIKKQVKNKKVFLLVSGGVDSSVAFSLLTKALGSKRVYGLYIDTGFMRLRESSEIRKFMKQAGFTNLRAHDASKIFYERLKGVADPEQKRKIIGQTFIDVKDVVAKKLNLDSLQWLLAQGTIYPDTIETGATKHADTIKTHHNRVDAIQKLIKQGKVIEPIADFYKDEVRKLGTLLGLPSKMVNRHPFPGPGLAIRILCHNATDEKQVLPDISKVRLPITNYHILSIKSVGVQGDNRTYAHPLAITSNKTWDALDKISSNITNATKEINRVLVLLNRTRHPLGILGAGSERSVPAELKDLVFNFPNEDRTLTLDRIKLLQKIDNIVMQEIQNAGLYDKIWQFPTVLIPIGCKHFESVVLRPVTSKEAMTASFARIKRHILKRITQKILNTGKIDYIFYDITNKPPGTIEWE
;
A
#
# COMPACT_ATOMS: atom_id res chain seq x y z
N MET A 1 13.27 24.03 27.10
CA MET A 1 12.80 23.32 25.89
C MET A 1 13.91 22.39 25.38
N ASN A 2 13.86 21.09 25.69
CA ASN A 2 14.89 20.14 25.26
C ASN A 2 14.75 19.84 23.77
N THR A 3 15.70 20.30 22.96
CA THR A 3 15.84 19.94 21.55
C THR A 3 16.08 18.43 21.40
N VAL A 4 15.39 17.77 20.44
CA VAL A 4 15.50 16.34 20.09
C VAL A 4 16.95 15.86 19.83
N LYS A 5 17.88 16.80 19.59
CA LYS A 5 19.31 16.54 19.43
C LYS A 5 19.95 15.77 20.62
N ASN A 6 19.31 15.78 21.79
CA ASN A 6 19.76 15.06 22.99
C ASN A 6 18.73 14.03 23.50
N MET A 7 17.74 13.63 22.70
CA MET A 7 16.72 12.69 23.13
C MET A 7 17.25 11.25 23.04
N LYS A 8 17.24 10.55 24.17
CA LYS A 8 17.60 9.14 24.23
C LYS A 8 16.83 8.30 23.21
N HIS A 9 17.52 7.46 22.44
CA HIS A 9 16.91 6.72 21.34
C HIS A 9 17.53 5.33 21.12
N ILE A 10 16.81 4.49 20.37
CA ILE A 10 17.28 3.19 19.91
C ILE A 10 17.93 3.34 18.54
N ALA A 11 19.16 2.84 18.39
CA ALA A 11 19.86 2.79 17.12
C ALA A 11 19.55 1.46 16.40
N ILE A 12 19.22 1.53 15.12
CA ILE A 12 18.91 0.36 14.30
C ILE A 12 19.90 0.31 13.15
N PHE A 13 20.65 -0.79 13.01
CA PHE A 13 21.61 -0.98 11.95
C PHE A 13 20.97 -1.79 10.82
N ASP A 14 21.01 -1.25 9.60
CA ASP A 14 20.37 -1.84 8.43
C ASP A 14 21.33 -2.72 7.62
N PHE A 15 21.15 -4.03 7.70
CA PHE A 15 21.89 -5.02 6.91
C PHE A 15 21.18 -5.41 5.60
N GLY A 16 20.24 -4.58 5.12
CA GLY A 16 19.49 -4.84 3.90
C GLY A 16 18.21 -5.66 4.12
N SER A 17 17.66 -5.67 5.34
CA SER A 17 16.36 -6.29 5.56
C SER A 17 15.25 -5.43 4.97
N GLN A 18 14.32 -6.07 4.27
CA GLN A 18 13.01 -5.49 3.93
C GLN A 18 12.22 -5.01 5.17
N TYR A 19 12.56 -5.47 6.38
CA TYR A 19 11.86 -5.14 7.63
C TYR A 19 12.58 -4.12 8.52
N THR A 20 13.78 -3.62 8.16
CA THR A 20 14.55 -2.72 9.05
C THR A 20 13.74 -1.51 9.52
N HIS A 21 13.01 -0.89 8.62
CA HIS A 21 12.22 0.28 8.95
C HIS A 21 10.91 -0.08 9.65
N LEU A 22 10.38 -1.30 9.44
CA LEU A 22 9.28 -1.82 10.24
C LEU A 22 9.70 -1.95 11.71
N ILE A 23 10.94 -2.37 12.01
CA ILE A 23 11.49 -2.33 13.37
C ILE A 23 11.41 -0.89 13.91
N ALA A 24 11.99 0.08 13.20
CA ALA A 24 11.98 1.49 13.64
C ALA A 24 10.58 1.99 13.92
N ARG A 25 9.63 1.64 13.05
CA ARG A 25 8.21 1.94 13.22
C ARG A 25 7.64 1.32 14.49
N ARG A 26 7.86 0.02 14.76
CA ARG A 26 7.34 -0.64 15.98
C ARG A 26 7.86 0.04 17.24
N ILE A 27 9.14 0.43 17.27
CA ILE A 27 9.71 1.14 18.41
C ILE A 27 9.06 2.53 18.60
N ARG A 28 8.80 3.26 17.50
CA ARG A 28 8.08 4.53 17.54
C ARG A 28 6.62 4.39 17.98
N GLU A 29 5.94 3.31 17.56
CA GLU A 29 4.57 2.97 18.01
C GLU A 29 4.50 2.75 19.54
N LEU A 30 5.59 2.23 20.13
CA LEU A 30 5.74 2.09 21.57
C LEU A 30 5.97 3.44 22.29
N GLY A 31 6.26 4.51 21.56
CA GLY A 31 6.50 5.85 22.10
C GLY A 31 7.97 6.10 22.47
N VAL A 32 8.91 5.48 21.76
CA VAL A 32 10.36 5.72 21.90
C VAL A 32 10.96 6.09 20.53
N LEU A 33 11.92 7.03 20.53
CA LEU A 33 12.63 7.42 19.31
C LEU A 33 13.50 6.27 18.81
N ALA A 34 13.40 5.98 17.51
CA ALA A 34 14.28 5.04 16.82
C ALA A 34 14.85 5.68 15.56
N LYS A 35 16.18 5.54 15.39
CA LYS A 35 16.94 6.07 14.25
C LYS A 35 17.70 4.93 13.59
N ILE A 36 17.77 4.98 12.26
CA ILE A 36 18.47 3.98 11.46
C ILE A 36 19.85 4.52 11.11
N TYR A 37 20.84 3.66 11.24
CA TYR A 37 22.24 3.96 11.04
C TYR A 37 22.81 3.06 9.94
N PRO A 38 23.73 3.60 9.12
CA PRO A 38 24.46 2.78 8.17
C PRO A 38 25.40 1.83 8.90
N THR A 39 25.68 0.67 8.29
CA THR A 39 26.49 -0.40 8.90
C THR A 39 27.97 -0.04 9.04
N ASP A 40 28.46 0.90 8.23
CA ASP A 40 29.84 1.38 8.21
C ASP A 40 30.18 2.42 9.29
N ILE A 41 29.19 2.86 10.09
CA ILE A 41 29.44 3.79 11.18
C ILE A 41 30.37 3.16 12.23
N LYS A 42 31.41 3.90 12.60
CA LYS A 42 32.34 3.49 13.66
C LYS A 42 31.70 3.66 15.04
N ALA A 43 32.00 2.75 15.96
CA ALA A 43 31.45 2.75 17.32
C ALA A 43 31.65 4.12 18.02
N LEU A 44 32.83 4.73 17.84
CA LEU A 44 33.18 6.05 18.40
C LEU A 44 32.36 7.22 17.85
N LYS A 45 31.74 7.06 16.68
CA LYS A 45 30.89 8.08 16.05
C LYS A 45 29.42 7.92 16.44
N LEU A 46 29.07 6.86 17.17
CA LEU A 46 27.70 6.64 17.61
C LEU A 46 27.32 7.72 18.65
N PRO A 47 26.18 8.39 18.51
CA PRO A 47 25.77 9.44 19.45
C PRO A 47 25.63 8.93 20.90
N LYS A 48 26.01 9.76 21.88
CA LYS A 48 25.95 9.42 23.31
C LYS A 48 24.52 9.24 23.85
N ASP A 49 23.52 9.70 23.12
CA ASP A 49 22.10 9.52 23.43
C ASP A 49 21.54 8.17 22.96
N VAL A 50 22.34 7.30 22.35
CA VAL A 50 21.92 5.91 22.08
C VAL A 50 21.87 5.13 23.38
N ILE A 51 20.72 4.49 23.65
CA ILE A 51 20.49 3.69 24.87
C ILE A 51 20.30 2.19 24.61
N GLY A 52 20.24 1.79 23.35
CA GLY A 52 20.08 0.40 22.93
C GLY A 52 20.25 0.27 21.42
N ILE A 53 20.67 -0.91 20.99
CA ILE A 53 21.00 -1.19 19.58
C ILE A 53 20.17 -2.37 19.09
N ILE A 54 19.61 -2.26 17.89
CA ILE A 54 19.00 -3.37 17.18
C ILE A 54 19.79 -3.61 15.88
N LEU A 55 20.25 -4.84 15.69
CA LEU A 55 20.89 -5.31 14.46
C LEU A 55 19.80 -5.99 13.61
N SER A 56 19.45 -5.41 12.45
CA SER A 56 18.37 -5.93 11.60
C SER A 56 18.71 -7.30 10.98
N GLY A 57 17.71 -7.89 10.31
CA GLY A 57 17.96 -8.99 9.38
C GLY A 57 18.69 -8.54 8.11
N GLY A 58 18.89 -9.49 7.19
CA GLY A 58 19.51 -9.28 5.90
C GLY A 58 19.45 -10.57 5.08
N PRO A 59 19.49 -10.52 3.74
CA PRO A 59 19.36 -11.70 2.89
C PRO A 59 20.67 -12.50 2.77
N GLN A 60 21.79 -11.92 3.20
CA GLN A 60 23.14 -12.45 2.95
C GLN A 60 23.62 -13.39 4.06
N SER A 61 24.58 -14.27 3.75
CA SER A 61 25.26 -15.09 4.75
C SER A 61 26.36 -14.30 5.45
N VAL A 62 26.59 -14.55 6.75
CA VAL A 62 27.65 -13.89 7.52
C VAL A 62 29.08 -14.20 7.01
N TYR A 63 29.23 -15.30 6.27
CA TYR A 63 30.51 -15.73 5.68
C TYR A 63 30.79 -15.12 4.31
N ASP A 64 29.80 -14.49 3.67
CA ASP A 64 30.04 -13.80 2.41
C ASP A 64 30.98 -12.59 2.64
N LYS A 65 32.04 -12.49 1.83
CA LYS A 65 33.03 -11.40 1.89
C LYS A 65 32.39 -10.02 1.68
N LYS A 66 31.30 -9.95 0.92
CA LYS A 66 30.56 -8.71 0.66
C LYS A 66 29.47 -8.43 1.70
N SER A 67 29.28 -9.32 2.68
CA SER A 67 28.21 -9.15 3.65
C SER A 67 28.40 -7.91 4.54
N PRO A 68 27.35 -7.12 4.78
CA PRO A 68 27.46 -5.91 5.58
C PRO A 68 27.76 -6.30 7.03
N ARG A 69 28.78 -5.68 7.60
CA ARG A 69 29.21 -5.89 8.99
C ARG A 69 29.12 -4.60 9.76
N VAL A 70 29.08 -4.71 11.08
CA VAL A 70 29.25 -3.57 12.00
C VAL A 70 30.66 -3.54 12.57
N ASP A 71 31.09 -2.36 13.00
CA ASP A 71 32.31 -2.20 13.80
C ASP A 71 32.22 -3.10 15.05
N ALA A 72 33.12 -4.06 15.20
CA ALA A 72 33.11 -5.03 16.31
C ALA A 72 33.16 -4.34 17.69
N LYS A 73 33.69 -3.10 17.75
CA LYS A 73 33.70 -2.29 18.98
C LYS A 73 32.29 -1.90 19.45
N ILE A 74 31.26 -2.01 18.62
CA ILE A 74 29.86 -1.82 19.03
C ILE A 74 29.47 -2.78 20.16
N PHE A 75 29.95 -4.02 20.13
CA PHE A 75 29.70 -5.01 21.18
C PHE A 75 30.47 -4.73 22.49
N ALA A 76 31.31 -3.68 22.53
CA ALA A 76 32.04 -3.25 23.71
C ALA A 76 31.52 -1.92 24.30
N LEU A 77 30.44 -1.35 23.75
CA LEU A 77 29.90 -0.06 24.19
C LEU A 77 29.15 -0.10 25.53
N GLY A 78 28.89 -1.29 26.08
CA GLY A 78 28.08 -1.45 27.31
C GLY A 78 26.60 -1.10 27.13
N LEU A 79 26.10 -1.12 25.90
CA LEU A 79 24.68 -0.89 25.57
C LEU A 79 23.98 -2.23 25.30
N PRO A 80 22.69 -2.39 25.68
CA PRO A 80 21.92 -3.56 25.30
C PRO A 80 21.80 -3.72 23.77
N ILE A 81 21.91 -4.95 23.27
CA ILE A 81 21.88 -5.25 21.84
C ILE A 81 20.88 -6.36 21.54
N LEU A 82 19.98 -6.14 20.58
CA LEU A 82 19.07 -7.13 20.03
C LEU A 82 19.43 -7.43 18.56
N GLY A 83 19.87 -8.65 18.26
CA GLY A 83 20.08 -9.12 16.89
C GLY A 83 18.87 -9.87 16.34
N LEU A 84 18.44 -9.54 15.13
CA LEU A 84 17.31 -10.18 14.45
C LEU A 84 17.77 -10.88 13.17
N CYS A 85 17.45 -12.17 13.00
CA CYS A 85 17.84 -13.01 11.87
C CYS A 85 19.35 -12.88 11.53
N TYR A 86 19.73 -12.18 10.47
CA TYR A 86 21.13 -11.90 10.15
C TYR A 86 21.88 -11.21 11.30
N GLY A 87 21.28 -10.23 11.98
CA GLY A 87 21.88 -9.59 13.14
C GLY A 87 22.14 -10.55 14.31
N HIS A 88 21.28 -11.57 14.48
CA HIS A 88 21.49 -12.65 15.44
C HIS A 88 22.70 -13.51 15.04
N GLN A 89 22.81 -13.87 13.77
CA GLN A 89 23.94 -14.65 13.23
C GLN A 89 25.25 -13.87 13.28
N LEU A 90 25.23 -12.59 12.91
CA LEU A 90 26.38 -11.70 12.92
C LEU A 90 26.91 -11.50 14.35
N MET A 91 26.01 -11.33 15.32
CA MET A 91 26.36 -11.28 16.74
C MET A 91 27.06 -12.58 17.17
N ALA A 92 26.48 -13.75 16.84
CA ALA A 92 27.09 -15.03 17.18
C ALA A 92 28.47 -15.19 16.54
N HIS A 93 28.59 -14.92 15.24
CA HIS A 93 29.85 -15.03 14.49
C HIS A 93 30.94 -14.10 15.03
N THR A 94 30.61 -12.82 15.27
CA THR A 94 31.56 -11.82 15.77
C THR A 94 32.06 -12.16 17.18
N LEU A 95 31.20 -12.77 18.01
CA LEU A 95 31.54 -13.19 19.37
C LEU A 95 32.07 -14.63 19.46
N LYS A 96 32.64 -15.15 18.36
CA LYS A 96 33.31 -16.47 18.28
C LYS A 96 32.37 -17.69 18.45
N GLY A 97 31.08 -17.53 18.17
CA GLY A 97 30.15 -18.63 17.91
C GLY A 97 30.32 -19.21 16.50
N THR A 98 29.49 -20.19 16.13
CA THR A 98 29.52 -20.82 14.80
C THR A 98 28.16 -20.74 14.13
N VAL A 99 28.12 -20.24 12.90
CA VAL A 99 26.94 -20.23 12.04
C VAL A 99 27.13 -21.30 10.96
N ARG A 100 26.08 -22.01 10.60
CA ARG A 100 26.09 -22.99 9.51
C ARG A 100 24.87 -22.79 8.62
N PRO A 101 24.93 -23.17 7.34
CA PRO A 101 23.73 -23.31 6.53
C PRO A 101 22.73 -24.23 7.24
N GLY A 102 21.47 -23.81 7.32
CA GLY A 102 20.40 -24.63 7.87
C GLY A 102 20.13 -25.85 6.99
N LYS A 103 19.68 -26.96 7.59
CA LYS A 103 19.32 -28.18 6.85
C LYS A 103 18.09 -27.98 5.95
N ILE A 104 17.19 -27.09 6.37
CA ILE A 104 15.97 -26.69 5.66
C ILE A 104 15.89 -25.16 5.71
N LYS A 105 15.57 -24.52 4.58
CA LYS A 105 15.29 -23.08 4.57
C LYS A 105 13.89 -22.86 5.17
N GLU A 106 13.82 -22.37 6.40
CA GLU A 106 12.55 -22.12 7.09
C GLU A 106 12.05 -20.71 6.76
N TYR A 107 11.07 -20.64 5.86
CA TYR A 107 10.36 -19.41 5.50
C TYR A 107 8.89 -19.56 5.88
N GLY A 108 8.46 -18.87 6.92
CA GLY A 108 7.05 -18.84 7.30
C GLY A 108 6.80 -18.90 8.80
N ARG A 109 5.59 -19.35 9.15
CA ARG A 109 5.15 -19.47 10.55
C ARG A 109 5.77 -20.70 11.19
N ALA A 110 6.36 -20.51 12.36
CA ALA A 110 6.90 -21.58 13.19
C ALA A 110 6.38 -21.47 14.62
N LYS A 111 6.40 -22.59 15.34
CA LYS A 111 6.03 -22.64 16.77
C LYS A 111 7.28 -22.48 17.62
N LEU A 112 7.43 -21.33 18.27
CA LEU A 112 8.51 -21.08 19.22
C LEU A 112 8.17 -21.76 20.56
N THR A 113 9.14 -22.47 21.12
CA THR A 113 9.10 -23.02 22.48
C THR A 113 10.14 -22.30 23.32
N LEU A 114 9.70 -21.61 24.37
CA LEU A 114 10.58 -20.86 25.26
C LEU A 114 11.29 -21.77 26.26
N GLN A 115 12.56 -21.49 26.52
CA GLN A 115 13.40 -22.24 27.46
C GLN A 115 13.85 -21.33 28.60
N GLY A 116 13.54 -21.71 29.84
CA GLY A 116 13.88 -20.92 31.03
C GLY A 116 13.17 -19.55 31.10
N THR A 117 13.73 -18.65 31.89
CA THR A 117 13.23 -17.27 32.07
C THR A 117 14.15 -16.25 31.40
N SER A 118 13.56 -15.22 30.79
CA SER A 118 14.30 -14.13 30.16
C SER A 118 13.49 -12.83 30.26
N PRO A 119 14.09 -11.69 30.63
CA PRO A 119 13.41 -10.39 30.63
C PRO A 119 12.78 -10.08 29.26
N LEU A 120 13.45 -10.47 28.16
CA LEU A 120 12.95 -10.30 26.80
C LEU A 120 11.60 -11.00 26.56
N PHE A 121 11.37 -12.14 27.22
CA PHE A 121 10.16 -12.95 27.08
C PHE A 121 9.23 -12.87 28.30
N ALA A 122 9.38 -11.85 29.14
CA ALA A 122 8.47 -11.62 30.25
C ALA A 122 7.01 -11.51 29.75
N LYS A 123 6.11 -12.27 30.38
CA LYS A 123 4.67 -12.33 30.04
C LYS A 123 4.37 -12.74 28.59
N ILE A 124 5.27 -13.51 27.96
CA ILE A 124 5.05 -14.17 26.67
C ILE A 124 4.60 -15.61 26.91
N LYS A 125 3.69 -16.13 26.08
CA LYS A 125 3.26 -17.54 26.18
C LYS A 125 4.46 -18.46 25.96
N LYS A 126 4.53 -19.56 26.73
CA LYS A 126 5.58 -20.59 26.57
C LYS A 126 5.67 -21.14 25.14
N SER A 127 4.52 -21.17 24.45
CA SER A 127 4.45 -21.47 23.03
C SER A 127 3.71 -20.37 22.28
N SER A 128 4.33 -19.86 21.22
CA SER A 128 3.78 -18.78 20.39
C SER A 128 4.19 -18.95 18.93
N THR A 129 3.34 -18.48 18.02
CA THR A 129 3.69 -18.41 16.59
C THR A 129 4.69 -17.27 16.35
N VAL A 130 5.75 -17.58 15.60
CA VAL A 130 6.77 -16.62 15.15
C VAL A 130 6.98 -16.73 13.64
N TRP A 131 7.52 -15.67 13.03
CA TRP A 131 7.87 -15.64 11.61
C TRP A 131 9.38 -15.86 11.40
N MET A 132 9.72 -17.04 10.88
CA MET A 132 11.09 -17.43 10.52
C MET A 132 11.36 -17.00 9.07
N SER A 133 12.58 -16.53 8.81
CA SER A 133 13.04 -16.20 7.46
C SER A 133 14.56 -16.28 7.41
N HIS A 134 15.11 -17.49 7.29
CA HIS A 134 16.56 -17.68 7.30
C HIS A 134 17.03 -18.87 6.45
N GLY A 135 18.22 -18.72 5.86
CA GLY A 135 18.95 -19.80 5.21
C GLY A 135 20.03 -20.42 6.11
N ASP A 136 20.64 -19.61 6.97
CA ASP A 136 21.66 -20.01 7.94
C ASP A 136 21.08 -20.09 9.36
N SER A 137 21.75 -20.79 10.26
CA SER A 137 21.42 -20.85 11.68
C SER A 137 22.66 -20.92 12.56
N VAL A 138 22.55 -20.41 13.79
CA VAL A 138 23.60 -20.57 14.80
C VAL A 138 23.62 -22.03 15.25
N SER A 139 24.80 -22.65 15.18
CA SER A 139 25.04 -24.04 15.56
C SER A 139 25.85 -24.17 16.86
N LYS A 140 26.72 -23.19 17.15
CA LYS A 140 27.47 -23.10 18.40
C LYS A 140 27.32 -21.70 18.99
N LEU A 141 26.86 -21.63 20.24
CA LEU A 141 26.75 -20.38 20.98
C LEU A 141 28.14 -19.78 21.28
N PRO A 142 28.25 -18.45 21.32
CA PRO A 142 29.35 -17.78 22.01
C PRO A 142 29.44 -18.22 23.49
N LYS A 143 30.64 -18.19 24.08
CA LYS A 143 30.94 -18.75 25.42
C LYS A 143 29.95 -18.34 26.53
N GLU A 144 29.54 -17.08 26.55
CA GLU A 144 28.69 -16.50 27.60
C GLU A 144 27.19 -16.56 27.30
N PHE A 145 26.80 -17.13 26.15
CA PHE A 145 25.41 -17.16 25.71
C PHE A 145 24.70 -18.45 26.14
N LYS A 146 23.39 -18.34 26.38
CA LYS A 146 22.48 -19.46 26.62
C LYS A 146 21.31 -19.42 25.65
N THR A 147 20.84 -20.60 25.22
CA THR A 147 19.58 -20.72 24.46
C THR A 147 18.40 -20.41 25.38
N ILE A 148 17.45 -19.63 24.86
CA ILE A 148 16.20 -19.25 25.55
C ILE A 148 14.95 -19.52 24.71
N GLY A 149 15.11 -20.09 23.52
CA GLY A 149 14.00 -20.57 22.71
C GLY A 149 14.46 -21.36 21.50
N SER A 150 13.61 -22.31 21.10
CA SER A 150 13.82 -23.20 19.95
C SER A 150 12.54 -23.37 19.14
N THR A 151 12.67 -23.72 17.86
CA THR A 151 11.59 -24.25 17.02
C THR A 151 11.87 -25.73 16.72
N ASN A 152 11.01 -26.39 15.94
CA ASN A 152 11.23 -27.77 15.51
C ASN A 152 12.50 -27.90 14.65
N ASP A 153 12.74 -26.93 13.78
CA ASP A 153 13.84 -26.96 12.79
C ASP A 153 15.03 -26.07 13.17
N CYS A 154 14.90 -25.26 14.23
CA CYS A 154 15.96 -24.37 14.73
C CYS A 154 16.16 -24.52 16.25
N ALA A 155 17.24 -25.21 16.65
CA ALA A 155 17.56 -25.45 18.06
C ALA A 155 17.91 -24.16 18.83
N ILE A 156 18.51 -23.17 18.16
CA ILE A 156 18.92 -21.88 18.75
C ILE A 156 18.09 -20.77 18.08
N ALA A 157 16.78 -20.83 18.24
CA ALA A 157 15.89 -19.80 17.69
C ALA A 157 15.98 -18.48 18.48
N ALA A 158 16.36 -18.55 19.77
CA ALA A 158 16.65 -17.38 20.59
C ALA A 158 17.82 -17.64 21.55
N MET A 159 18.70 -16.67 21.71
CA MET A 159 19.86 -16.72 22.61
C MET A 159 20.00 -15.44 23.44
N LYS A 160 20.62 -15.54 24.62
CA LYS A 160 20.94 -14.37 25.45
C LYS A 160 22.31 -14.47 26.12
N ASP A 161 22.89 -13.31 26.41
CA ASP A 161 23.94 -13.09 27.40
C ASP A 161 23.38 -12.12 28.44
N SER A 162 23.26 -12.59 29.69
CA SER A 162 22.62 -11.82 30.77
C SER A 162 23.55 -10.78 31.40
N ALA A 163 24.87 -10.93 31.26
CA ALA A 163 25.82 -9.98 31.85
C ALA A 163 25.93 -8.70 31.00
N ARG A 164 25.76 -8.83 29.68
CA ARG A 164 25.88 -7.72 28.72
C ARG A 164 24.55 -7.23 28.14
N ASP A 165 23.43 -7.85 28.53
CA ASP A 165 22.11 -7.63 27.93
C ASP A 165 22.10 -7.78 26.40
N PHE A 166 22.77 -8.82 25.90
CA PHE A 166 22.73 -9.17 24.49
C PHE A 166 21.70 -10.25 24.25
N TYR A 167 20.89 -10.04 23.22
CA TYR A 167 19.81 -10.92 22.83
C TYR A 167 19.87 -11.16 21.33
N GLY A 168 19.61 -12.38 20.89
CA GLY A 168 19.53 -12.71 19.48
C GLY A 168 18.30 -13.55 19.20
N LEU A 169 17.54 -13.19 18.16
CA LEU A 169 16.34 -13.90 17.70
C LEU A 169 16.54 -14.28 16.23
N GLN A 170 16.33 -15.55 15.90
CA GLN A 170 16.40 -16.04 14.51
C GLN A 170 15.13 -15.69 13.70
N PHE A 171 14.09 -15.18 14.36
CA PHE A 171 12.80 -14.76 13.80
C PHE A 171 12.58 -13.24 13.86
N HIS A 172 11.53 -12.77 13.19
CA HIS A 172 11.17 -11.35 13.08
C HIS A 172 10.03 -10.97 14.05
N PRO A 173 10.30 -10.35 15.21
CA PRO A 173 9.25 -9.85 16.12
C PRO A 173 8.50 -8.60 15.59
N GLU A 174 9.03 -7.93 14.57
CA GLU A 174 8.47 -6.70 14.00
C GLU A 174 7.27 -6.93 13.07
N VAL A 175 7.15 -8.15 12.52
CA VAL A 175 6.08 -8.52 11.58
C VAL A 175 4.81 -8.98 12.30
N HIS A 176 3.66 -8.73 11.67
CA HIS A 176 2.35 -9.12 12.21
C HIS A 176 2.14 -10.64 12.32
N HIS A 177 2.92 -11.44 11.59
CA HIS A 177 2.84 -12.90 11.65
C HIS A 177 3.41 -13.48 12.97
N THR A 178 4.15 -12.68 13.74
CA THR A 178 4.63 -13.04 15.07
C THR A 178 3.63 -12.55 16.12
N ASP A 179 2.84 -13.46 16.69
CA ASP A 179 1.64 -13.14 17.50
C ASP A 179 1.93 -12.19 18.67
N GLN A 180 3.08 -12.35 19.32
CA GLN A 180 3.49 -11.55 20.48
C GLN A 180 4.73 -10.69 20.22
N GLY A 181 5.05 -10.43 18.94
CA GLY A 181 6.27 -9.73 18.52
C GLY A 181 6.41 -8.33 19.11
N LEU A 182 5.32 -7.55 19.11
CA LEU A 182 5.33 -6.20 19.70
C LEU A 182 5.58 -6.22 21.22
N LYS A 183 5.14 -7.26 21.93
CA LYS A 183 5.43 -7.43 23.37
C LYS A 183 6.92 -7.72 23.61
N ILE A 184 7.53 -8.53 22.74
CA ILE A 184 8.98 -8.80 22.78
C ILE A 184 9.77 -7.51 22.59
N LEU A 185 9.42 -6.71 21.57
CA LEU A 185 10.06 -5.41 21.34
C LEU A 185 9.81 -4.44 22.51
N ASN A 186 8.62 -4.46 23.11
CA ASN A 186 8.30 -3.67 24.30
C ASN A 186 9.23 -4.02 25.48
N ASN A 187 9.41 -5.30 25.76
CA ASN A 187 10.32 -5.77 26.81
C ASN A 187 11.76 -5.30 26.57
N PHE A 188 12.26 -5.42 25.32
CA PHE A 188 13.60 -4.93 24.99
C PHE A 188 13.74 -3.42 25.20
N VAL A 189 12.76 -2.64 24.74
CA VAL A 189 12.80 -1.17 24.82
C VAL A 189 12.69 -0.65 26.26
N PHE A 190 11.74 -1.17 27.03
CA PHE A 190 11.40 -0.60 28.34
C PHE A 190 12.05 -1.35 29.51
N ALA A 191 12.05 -2.68 29.50
CA ALA A 191 12.61 -3.45 30.61
C ALA A 191 14.14 -3.53 30.52
N ILE A 192 14.68 -3.67 29.31
CA ILE A 192 16.12 -3.86 29.10
C ILE A 192 16.83 -2.52 28.82
N CYS A 193 16.42 -1.77 27.79
CA CYS A 193 17.05 -0.49 27.45
C CYS A 193 16.63 0.67 28.38
N GLN A 194 15.66 0.45 29.27
CA GLN A 194 15.13 1.44 30.22
C GLN A 194 14.72 2.76 29.54
N ALA A 195 14.18 2.67 28.32
CA ALA A 195 13.74 3.84 27.58
C ALA A 195 12.56 4.52 28.29
N LYS A 196 12.48 5.85 28.21
CA LYS A 196 11.31 6.60 28.66
C LYS A 196 10.37 6.83 27.48
N LYS A 197 9.06 6.78 27.73
CA LYS A 197 8.03 7.06 26.71
C LYS A 197 7.92 8.57 26.43
N ASN A 198 8.96 9.13 25.82
CA ASN A 198 9.11 10.57 25.57
C ASN A 198 8.95 10.94 24.09
N TRP A 199 8.76 9.96 23.21
CA TRP A 199 8.50 10.20 21.81
C TRP A 199 7.00 10.45 21.60
N GLN A 200 6.66 11.71 21.31
CA GLN A 200 5.33 12.14 20.88
C GLN A 200 5.41 12.71 19.48
N ILE A 201 4.42 12.39 18.65
CA ILE A 201 4.34 12.83 17.25
C ILE A 201 4.25 14.36 17.10
N ASN A 202 3.81 15.09 18.13
CA ASN A 202 3.78 16.55 18.10
C ASN A 202 5.19 17.16 18.00
N ASN A 203 6.18 16.57 18.68
CA ASN A 203 7.56 17.05 18.66
C ASN A 203 8.21 16.91 17.28
N ILE A 204 7.70 15.99 16.45
CA ILE A 204 8.16 15.75 15.09
C ILE A 204 7.85 16.96 14.20
N ILE A 205 6.65 17.55 14.33
CA ILE A 205 6.23 18.66 13.47
C ILE A 205 7.21 19.82 13.60
N ASP A 206 7.55 20.19 14.84
CA ASP A 206 8.45 21.30 15.10
C ASP A 206 9.87 21.02 14.60
N GLU A 207 10.34 19.79 14.72
CA GLU A 207 11.64 19.37 14.20
C GLU A 207 11.66 19.38 12.67
N GLN A 208 10.63 18.84 12.03
CA GLN A 208 10.51 18.85 10.57
C GLN A 208 10.38 20.29 10.04
N ILE A 209 9.64 21.17 10.72
CA ILE A 209 9.59 22.59 10.40
C ILE A 209 11.00 23.20 10.45
N LYS A 210 11.81 22.90 11.48
CA LYS A 210 13.20 23.37 11.56
C LYS A 210 14.06 22.82 10.42
N LYS A 211 13.94 21.53 10.09
CA LYS A 211 14.64 20.88 8.97
C LYS A 211 14.28 21.55 7.63
N ILE A 212 12.98 21.75 7.39
CA ILE A 212 12.44 22.44 6.20
C ILE A 212 13.00 23.86 6.10
N LYS A 213 12.93 24.66 7.18
CA LYS A 213 13.46 26.03 7.20
C LYS A 213 14.96 26.06 6.87
N LYS A 214 15.74 25.13 7.43
CA LYS A 214 17.19 25.02 7.17
C LYS A 214 17.49 24.64 5.73
N GLN A 215 16.72 23.72 5.14
CA GLN A 215 16.91 23.26 3.76
C GLN A 215 16.47 24.31 2.73
N VAL A 216 15.31 24.92 2.93
CA VAL A 216 14.70 25.85 1.97
C VAL A 216 15.32 27.26 2.05
N LYS A 217 15.83 27.66 3.22
CA LYS A 217 16.43 28.99 3.47
C LYS A 217 15.47 30.11 3.06
N ASN A 218 15.79 30.86 1.98
CA ASN A 218 15.00 31.99 1.46
C ASN A 218 14.21 31.66 0.18
N LYS A 219 14.30 30.44 -0.35
CA LYS A 219 13.65 30.05 -1.60
C LYS A 219 12.13 29.86 -1.44
N LYS A 220 11.38 30.01 -2.52
CA LYS A 220 9.96 29.67 -2.60
C LYS A 220 9.81 28.18 -2.92
N VAL A 221 8.65 27.60 -2.62
CA VAL A 221 8.37 26.17 -2.82
C VAL A 221 7.12 26.01 -3.67
N PHE A 222 7.20 25.21 -4.73
CA PHE A 222 6.09 24.84 -5.59
C PHE A 222 5.77 23.35 -5.40
N LEU A 223 4.50 23.00 -5.21
CA LEU A 223 4.05 21.62 -5.02
C LEU A 223 2.82 21.32 -5.87
N LEU A 224 2.84 20.19 -6.56
CA LEU A 224 1.63 19.60 -7.14
C LEU A 224 0.87 18.83 -6.07
N VAL A 225 -0.36 19.26 -5.80
CA VAL A 225 -1.23 18.66 -4.81
C VAL A 225 -2.25 17.82 -5.56
N SER A 226 -2.15 16.50 -5.48
CA SER A 226 -3.06 15.56 -6.15
C SER A 226 -4.40 15.37 -5.43
N GLY A 227 -4.55 15.92 -4.21
CA GLY A 227 -5.68 15.65 -3.32
C GLY A 227 -5.55 14.35 -2.53
N GLY A 228 -4.54 13.53 -2.82
CA GLY A 228 -4.15 12.42 -1.96
C GLY A 228 -3.65 12.90 -0.60
N VAL A 229 -3.67 12.01 0.39
CA VAL A 229 -3.26 12.33 1.78
C VAL A 229 -1.82 12.86 1.82
N ASP A 230 -0.89 12.21 1.11
CA ASP A 230 0.54 12.54 1.23
C ASP A 230 0.87 13.92 0.67
N SER A 231 0.40 14.22 -0.55
CA SER A 231 0.60 15.54 -1.18
C SER A 231 -0.08 16.65 -0.38
N SER A 232 -1.23 16.36 0.22
CA SER A 232 -1.97 17.29 1.07
C SER A 232 -1.26 17.58 2.39
N VAL A 233 -0.71 16.56 3.04
CA VAL A 233 0.06 16.69 4.28
C VAL A 233 1.39 17.39 4.03
N ALA A 234 2.10 17.03 2.95
CA ALA A 234 3.32 17.70 2.53
C ALA A 234 3.09 19.21 2.29
N PHE A 235 2.01 19.55 1.56
CA PHE A 235 1.62 20.93 1.31
C PHE A 235 1.32 21.70 2.60
N SER A 236 0.55 21.08 3.50
CA SER A 236 0.16 21.68 4.78
C SER A 236 1.37 21.91 5.68
N LEU A 237 2.29 20.95 5.74
CA LEU A 237 3.52 21.05 6.52
C LEU A 237 4.45 22.16 5.98
N LEU A 238 4.64 22.22 4.66
CA LEU A 238 5.44 23.26 4.02
C LEU A 238 4.83 24.66 4.25
N THR A 239 3.51 24.78 4.12
CA THR A 239 2.81 26.05 4.35
C THR A 239 2.92 26.49 5.81
N LYS A 240 2.76 25.56 6.77
CA LYS A 240 2.98 25.86 8.20
C LYS A 240 4.43 26.24 8.50
N ALA A 241 5.39 25.62 7.81
CA ALA A 241 6.82 25.89 8.03
C ALA A 241 7.28 27.23 7.45
N LEU A 242 6.82 27.59 6.25
CA LEU A 242 7.39 28.69 5.45
C LEU A 242 6.43 29.87 5.25
N GLY A 243 5.15 29.68 5.55
CA GLY A 243 4.09 30.66 5.31
C GLY A 243 3.49 30.60 3.90
N SER A 244 2.24 31.04 3.77
CA SER A 244 1.45 30.99 2.53
C SER A 244 2.03 31.80 1.37
N LYS A 245 2.80 32.86 1.65
CA LYS A 245 3.45 33.70 0.63
C LYS A 245 4.62 33.00 -0.08
N ARG A 246 5.23 32.00 0.56
CA ARG A 246 6.42 31.30 0.05
C ARG A 246 6.13 29.90 -0.48
N VAL A 247 4.92 29.39 -0.29
CA VAL A 247 4.51 28.06 -0.74
C VAL A 247 3.38 28.21 -1.73
N TYR A 248 3.52 27.60 -2.90
CA TYR A 248 2.51 27.59 -3.95
C TYR A 248 2.06 26.16 -4.22
N GLY A 249 0.78 25.88 -3.99
CA GLY A 249 0.17 24.60 -4.31
C GLY A 249 -0.60 24.68 -5.63
N LEU A 250 -0.44 23.69 -6.49
CA LEU A 250 -1.26 23.52 -7.69
C LEU A 250 -2.01 22.19 -7.64
N TYR A 251 -3.33 22.25 -7.62
CA TYR A 251 -4.22 21.11 -7.85
C TYR A 251 -4.73 21.16 -9.28
N ILE A 252 -4.55 20.08 -10.05
CA ILE A 252 -5.05 19.96 -11.42
C ILE A 252 -6.26 19.04 -11.41
N ASP A 253 -7.43 19.56 -11.78
CA ASP A 253 -8.62 18.75 -12.00
C ASP A 253 -8.56 18.15 -13.41
N THR A 254 -8.46 16.82 -13.48
CA THR A 254 -8.41 16.09 -14.75
C THR A 254 -9.79 15.83 -15.34
N GLY A 255 -10.86 16.12 -14.60
CA GLY A 255 -12.23 15.76 -14.98
C GLY A 255 -12.60 14.29 -14.69
N PHE A 256 -11.64 13.47 -14.25
CA PHE A 256 -11.84 12.06 -13.88
C PHE A 256 -11.84 11.85 -12.36
N MET A 257 -12.14 12.89 -11.59
CA MET A 257 -12.28 12.83 -10.14
C MET A 257 -13.65 12.27 -9.73
N ARG A 258 -13.82 11.89 -8.46
CA ARG A 258 -15.12 11.50 -7.92
C ARG A 258 -16.05 12.71 -7.86
N LEU A 259 -17.35 12.44 -7.73
CA LEU A 259 -18.38 13.49 -7.67
C LEU A 259 -18.05 14.49 -6.55
N ARG A 260 -17.92 15.78 -6.91
CA ARG A 260 -17.62 16.91 -6.00
C ARG A 260 -16.27 16.81 -5.27
N GLU A 261 -15.39 15.88 -5.62
CA GLU A 261 -14.14 15.67 -4.92
C GLU A 261 -13.21 16.89 -4.98
N SER A 262 -13.04 17.48 -6.16
CA SER A 262 -12.21 18.67 -6.36
C SER A 262 -12.70 19.87 -5.54
N SER A 263 -14.03 20.07 -5.44
CA SER A 263 -14.57 21.16 -4.64
C SER A 263 -14.44 20.90 -3.14
N GLU A 264 -14.59 19.66 -2.71
CA GLU A 264 -14.37 19.23 -1.32
C GLU A 264 -12.90 19.41 -0.88
N ILE A 265 -11.93 19.01 -1.71
CA ILE A 265 -10.50 19.20 -1.42
C ILE A 265 -10.19 20.68 -1.17
N ARG A 266 -10.69 21.58 -2.05
CA ARG A 266 -10.52 23.03 -1.89
C ARG A 266 -11.17 23.54 -0.61
N LYS A 267 -12.38 23.06 -0.29
CA LYS A 267 -13.10 23.43 0.93
C LYS A 267 -12.32 22.99 2.18
N PHE A 268 -11.85 21.75 2.24
CA PHE A 268 -11.10 21.22 3.37
C PHE A 268 -9.77 21.96 3.58
N MET A 269 -9.06 22.26 2.50
CA MET A 269 -7.82 23.04 2.56
C MET A 269 -8.05 24.46 3.07
N LYS A 270 -9.10 25.14 2.57
CA LYS A 270 -9.48 26.48 3.04
C LYS A 270 -9.90 26.47 4.52
N GLN A 271 -10.68 25.47 4.94
CA GLN A 271 -11.09 25.28 6.35
C GLN A 271 -9.90 25.03 7.29
N ALA A 272 -8.86 24.35 6.80
CA ALA A 272 -7.61 24.14 7.54
C ALA A 272 -6.67 25.36 7.53
N GLY A 273 -7.09 26.50 6.95
CA GLY A 273 -6.32 27.75 6.91
C GLY A 273 -5.35 27.86 5.73
N PHE A 274 -5.39 26.94 4.76
CA PHE A 274 -4.49 26.95 3.61
C PHE A 274 -5.17 27.58 2.38
N THR A 275 -4.85 28.85 2.11
CA THR A 275 -5.42 29.64 1.00
C THR A 275 -4.53 29.72 -0.23
N ASN A 276 -3.31 29.20 -0.15
CA ASN A 276 -2.27 29.20 -1.18
C ASN A 276 -2.31 27.97 -2.11
N LEU A 277 -3.40 27.21 -2.08
CA LEU A 277 -3.67 26.13 -3.04
C LEU A 277 -4.52 26.66 -4.19
N ARG A 278 -3.94 26.75 -5.39
CA ARG A 278 -4.69 27.08 -6.61
C ARG A 278 -5.17 25.81 -7.29
N ALA A 279 -6.42 25.82 -7.71
CA ALA A 279 -6.98 24.75 -8.53
C ALA A 279 -7.05 25.20 -9.98
N HIS A 280 -6.64 24.33 -10.90
CA HIS A 280 -6.74 24.54 -12.34
C HIS A 280 -7.61 23.43 -12.92
N ASP A 281 -8.74 23.81 -13.52
CA ASP A 281 -9.59 22.88 -14.24
C ASP A 281 -9.01 22.63 -15.64
N ALA A 282 -8.53 21.41 -15.87
CA ALA A 282 -8.01 20.97 -17.15
C ALA A 282 -8.92 19.91 -17.81
N SER A 283 -10.11 19.65 -17.24
CA SER A 283 -11.00 18.56 -17.65
C SER A 283 -11.25 18.52 -19.16
N LYS A 284 -11.51 19.68 -19.79
CA LYS A 284 -11.72 19.81 -21.24
C LYS A 284 -10.56 19.22 -22.07
N ILE A 285 -9.31 19.55 -21.70
CA ILE A 285 -8.11 19.08 -22.41
C ILE A 285 -7.99 17.56 -22.29
N PHE A 286 -8.26 17.02 -21.10
CA PHE A 286 -8.22 15.58 -20.86
C PHE A 286 -9.31 14.84 -21.64
N TYR A 287 -10.55 15.37 -21.66
CA TYR A 287 -11.66 14.78 -22.42
C TYR A 287 -11.38 14.77 -23.93
N GLU A 288 -10.83 15.86 -24.47
CA GLU A 288 -10.48 15.96 -25.89
C GLU A 288 -9.40 14.93 -26.29
N ARG A 289 -8.33 14.82 -25.49
CA ARG A 289 -7.22 13.91 -25.80
C ARG A 289 -7.52 12.43 -25.58
N LEU A 290 -8.51 12.10 -24.77
CA LEU A 290 -8.93 10.71 -24.49
C LEU A 290 -10.14 10.26 -25.32
N LYS A 291 -10.64 11.11 -26.21
CA LYS A 291 -11.77 10.77 -27.08
C LYS A 291 -11.40 9.57 -27.96
N GLY A 292 -12.25 8.53 -27.95
CA GLY A 292 -12.05 7.33 -28.76
C GLY A 292 -10.96 6.36 -28.25
N VAL A 293 -10.33 6.62 -27.11
CA VAL A 293 -9.26 5.75 -26.59
C VAL A 293 -9.86 4.62 -25.75
N ALA A 294 -9.66 3.38 -26.17
CA ALA A 294 -10.08 2.19 -25.42
C ALA A 294 -8.95 1.51 -24.66
N ASP A 295 -7.74 1.45 -25.22
CA ASP A 295 -6.61 0.72 -24.64
C ASP A 295 -6.15 1.34 -23.29
N PRO A 296 -6.06 0.56 -22.20
CA PRO A 296 -5.73 1.07 -20.88
C PRO A 296 -4.31 1.63 -20.75
N GLU A 297 -3.32 1.08 -21.45
CA GLU A 297 -1.95 1.59 -21.41
C GLU A 297 -1.83 2.91 -22.17
N GLN A 298 -2.51 3.05 -23.31
CA GLN A 298 -2.65 4.31 -24.03
C GLN A 298 -3.38 5.36 -23.20
N LYS A 299 -4.49 5.01 -22.52
CA LYS A 299 -5.18 5.90 -21.56
C LYS A 299 -4.19 6.45 -20.53
N ARG A 300 -3.39 5.57 -19.91
CA ARG A 300 -2.37 5.97 -18.92
C ARG A 300 -1.31 6.90 -19.50
N LYS A 301 -0.78 6.58 -20.69
CA LYS A 301 0.24 7.39 -21.38
C LYS A 301 -0.29 8.79 -21.70
N ILE A 302 -1.50 8.90 -22.26
CA ILE A 302 -2.14 10.17 -22.61
C ILE A 302 -2.40 11.01 -21.36
N ILE A 303 -2.93 10.41 -20.30
CA ILE A 303 -3.19 11.11 -19.03
C ILE A 303 -1.87 11.63 -18.44
N GLY A 304 -0.83 10.79 -18.39
CA GLY A 304 0.47 11.18 -17.87
C GLY A 304 1.09 12.35 -18.63
N GLN A 305 1.09 12.28 -19.97
CA GLN A 305 1.63 13.35 -20.81
C GLN A 305 0.81 14.63 -20.68
N THR A 306 -0.51 14.53 -20.71
CA THR A 306 -1.40 15.70 -20.59
C THR A 306 -1.23 16.40 -19.25
N PHE A 307 -1.05 15.64 -18.17
CA PHE A 307 -0.75 16.20 -16.86
C PHE A 307 0.57 17.00 -16.85
N ILE A 308 1.62 16.49 -17.52
CA ILE A 308 2.90 17.19 -17.66
C ILE A 308 2.73 18.49 -18.46
N ASP A 309 2.04 18.44 -19.60
CA ASP A 309 1.80 19.60 -20.46
C ASP A 309 1.04 20.70 -19.72
N VAL A 310 -0.04 20.35 -19.02
CA VAL A 310 -0.84 21.29 -18.22
C VAL A 310 0.01 21.90 -17.10
N LYS A 311 0.81 21.07 -16.42
CA LYS A 311 1.74 21.54 -15.39
C LYS A 311 2.74 22.54 -15.96
N ASP A 312 3.33 22.28 -17.13
CA ASP A 312 4.31 23.17 -17.76
C ASP A 312 3.69 24.50 -18.21
N VAL A 313 2.46 24.47 -18.74
CA VAL A 313 1.71 25.69 -19.07
C VAL A 313 1.45 26.55 -17.82
N VAL A 314 1.00 25.93 -16.72
CA VAL A 314 0.75 26.65 -15.47
C VAL A 314 2.05 27.15 -14.85
N ALA A 315 3.13 26.35 -14.89
CA ALA A 315 4.45 26.74 -14.40
C ALA A 315 5.01 27.97 -15.14
N LYS A 316 4.88 28.01 -16.48
CA LYS A 316 5.28 29.17 -17.31
C LYS A 316 4.47 30.42 -16.94
N LYS A 317 3.14 30.30 -16.80
CA LYS A 317 2.27 31.42 -16.37
C LYS A 317 2.63 31.98 -14.99
N LEU A 318 3.25 31.16 -14.14
CA LEU A 318 3.65 31.56 -12.79
C LEU A 318 5.07 32.13 -12.70
N ASN A 319 5.80 32.21 -13.82
CA ASN A 319 7.20 32.64 -13.86
C ASN A 319 8.04 31.92 -12.77
N LEU A 320 7.92 30.59 -12.68
CA LEU A 320 8.67 29.78 -11.73
C LEU A 320 10.16 29.76 -12.11
N ASP A 321 10.91 30.79 -11.69
CA ASP A 321 12.36 30.85 -11.84
C ASP A 321 13.05 29.76 -11.02
N SER A 322 13.78 28.87 -11.70
CA SER A 322 14.51 27.75 -11.09
C SER A 322 15.58 28.15 -10.05
N LEU A 323 16.00 29.42 -10.02
CA LEU A 323 16.93 29.95 -9.02
C LEU A 323 16.22 30.30 -7.70
N GLN A 324 14.96 30.76 -7.79
CA GLN A 324 14.17 31.17 -6.64
C GLN A 324 13.25 30.09 -6.08
N TRP A 325 12.89 29.09 -6.90
CA TRP A 325 11.91 28.07 -6.56
C TRP A 325 12.52 26.68 -6.34
N LEU A 326 11.99 25.97 -5.35
CA LEU A 326 12.22 24.55 -5.12
C LEU A 326 10.95 23.77 -5.48
N LEU A 327 11.12 22.60 -6.09
CA LEU A 327 10.02 21.66 -6.30
C LEU A 327 9.84 20.81 -5.04
N ALA A 328 8.62 20.71 -4.53
CA ALA A 328 8.30 19.78 -3.45
C ALA A 328 7.62 18.53 -4.00
N GLN A 329 7.78 17.42 -3.28
CA GLN A 329 7.06 16.17 -3.53
C GLN A 329 6.49 15.61 -2.23
N GLY A 330 5.33 14.95 -2.33
CA GLY A 330 4.71 14.22 -1.22
C GLY A 330 5.28 12.81 -1.03
N THR A 331 6.52 12.57 -1.44
CA THR A 331 7.18 11.26 -1.37
C THR A 331 7.25 10.80 0.08
N ILE A 332 6.79 9.58 0.33
CA ILE A 332 6.84 8.95 1.65
C ILE A 332 7.93 7.89 1.71
N TYR A 333 8.20 7.39 2.90
CA TYR A 333 9.32 6.48 3.13
C TYR A 333 9.30 5.22 2.24
N PRO A 334 8.18 4.48 2.08
CA PRO A 334 8.09 3.34 1.16
C PRO A 334 8.60 3.64 -0.27
N ASP A 335 8.27 4.81 -0.80
CA ASP A 335 8.67 5.22 -2.16
C ASP A 335 10.21 5.39 -2.28
N THR A 336 10.89 5.70 -1.18
CA THR A 336 12.35 5.85 -1.16
C THR A 336 13.09 4.51 -1.12
N ILE A 337 12.48 3.46 -0.54
CA ILE A 337 13.02 2.10 -0.59
C ILE A 337 12.93 1.56 -2.00
N GLU A 338 11.74 1.66 -2.62
CA GLU A 338 11.49 1.17 -3.98
C GLU A 338 12.41 1.83 -5.02
N THR A 339 12.87 3.06 -4.75
CA THR A 339 13.77 3.80 -5.63
C THR A 339 15.26 3.69 -5.29
N GLY A 340 15.64 2.76 -4.39
CA GLY A 340 17.04 2.36 -4.17
C GLY A 340 17.84 3.22 -3.18
N ALA A 341 17.20 3.82 -2.17
CA ALA A 341 17.92 4.62 -1.17
C ALA A 341 18.80 3.79 -0.20
N THR A 342 18.59 2.48 -0.11
CA THR A 342 19.44 1.57 0.69
C THR A 342 20.53 0.96 -0.20
N LYS A 343 21.80 1.26 0.12
CA LYS A 343 23.01 0.75 -0.58
C LYS A 343 23.08 -0.79 -0.70
N HIS A 344 22.22 -1.53 0.00
CA HIS A 344 22.29 -2.98 0.18
C HIS A 344 20.97 -3.71 -0.15
N ALA A 345 19.95 -3.03 -0.67
CA ALA A 345 18.75 -3.71 -1.14
C ALA A 345 18.97 -4.21 -2.57
N ASP A 346 18.88 -5.52 -2.78
CA ASP A 346 18.86 -6.11 -4.12
C ASP A 346 17.71 -5.49 -4.91
N THR A 347 18.06 -4.83 -6.01
CA THR A 347 17.15 -4.13 -6.92
C THR A 347 16.18 -5.12 -7.53
N ILE A 348 14.99 -5.25 -6.95
CA ILE A 348 13.90 -6.04 -7.51
C ILE A 348 12.81 -5.07 -7.99
N LYS A 349 12.58 -5.15 -9.30
CA LYS A 349 11.57 -4.51 -10.16
C LYS A 349 11.95 -3.15 -10.76
N THR A 350 12.46 -3.26 -11.99
CA THR A 350 12.30 -2.31 -13.10
C THR A 350 10.84 -1.83 -13.20
N HIS A 351 10.68 -0.53 -13.48
CA HIS A 351 9.44 0.17 -13.86
C HIS A 351 8.75 1.06 -12.81
N HIS A 352 9.50 1.93 -12.13
CA HIS A 352 9.00 3.30 -11.91
C HIS A 352 10.09 4.33 -12.22
N ASN A 353 9.91 5.02 -13.36
CA ASN A 353 10.70 6.17 -13.77
C ASN A 353 10.56 7.30 -12.72
N ARG A 354 11.41 7.28 -11.69
CA ARG A 354 11.90 8.54 -11.10
C ARG A 354 12.82 9.13 -12.18
N VAL A 355 12.21 9.82 -13.14
CA VAL A 355 12.87 10.40 -14.34
C VAL A 355 14.25 10.91 -13.92
N ASP A 356 15.32 10.54 -14.62
CA ASP A 356 16.70 10.94 -14.28
C ASP A 356 16.82 12.46 -14.03
N ALA A 357 15.95 13.24 -14.67
CA ALA A 357 15.75 14.66 -14.41
C ALA A 357 15.43 15.00 -12.94
N ILE A 358 14.49 14.30 -12.28
CA ILE A 358 14.14 14.52 -10.87
C ILE A 358 15.30 14.10 -9.97
N GLN A 359 15.99 12.99 -10.25
CA GLN A 359 17.16 12.59 -9.47
C GLN A 359 18.30 13.60 -9.58
N LYS A 360 18.54 14.15 -10.79
CA LYS A 360 19.49 15.26 -10.99
C LYS A 360 19.09 16.49 -10.21
N LEU A 361 17.80 16.86 -10.18
CA LEU A 361 17.29 17.99 -9.40
C LEU A 361 17.43 17.77 -7.89
N ILE A 362 17.22 16.55 -7.39
CA ILE A 362 17.46 16.17 -5.99
C ILE A 362 18.94 16.34 -5.64
N LYS A 363 19.85 15.79 -6.46
CA LYS A 363 21.30 15.93 -6.28
C LYS A 363 21.75 17.39 -6.33
N GLN A 364 21.08 18.23 -7.12
CA GLN A 364 21.31 19.68 -7.20
C GLN A 364 20.66 20.48 -6.05
N GLY A 365 19.97 19.83 -5.11
CA GLY A 365 19.29 20.52 -4.00
C GLY A 365 18.09 21.37 -4.43
N LYS A 366 17.49 21.07 -5.59
CA LYS A 366 16.32 21.78 -6.15
C LYS A 366 14.99 21.13 -5.78
N VAL A 367 15.00 20.01 -5.05
CA VAL A 367 13.82 19.28 -4.60
C VAL A 367 13.78 19.19 -3.07
N ILE A 368 12.58 19.27 -2.49
CA ILE A 368 12.33 19.01 -1.07
C ILE A 368 11.25 17.93 -0.89
N GLU A 369 11.55 16.94 -0.05
CA GLU A 369 10.64 15.83 0.27
C GLU A 369 10.34 15.87 1.78
N PRO A 370 9.42 16.74 2.22
CA PRO A 370 9.23 17.09 3.63
C PRO A 370 8.70 15.93 4.48
N ILE A 371 8.18 14.87 3.83
CA ILE A 371 7.62 13.70 4.51
C ILE A 371 8.31 12.38 4.12
N ALA A 372 9.51 12.43 3.52
CA ALA A 372 10.25 11.24 3.08
C ALA A 372 10.62 10.27 4.22
N ASP A 373 10.69 10.75 5.46
CA ASP A 373 11.05 9.93 6.62
C ASP A 373 9.84 9.24 7.29
N PHE A 374 8.62 9.43 6.75
CA PHE A 374 7.37 8.98 7.37
C PHE A 374 6.67 7.86 6.61
N TYR A 375 6.01 7.01 7.39
CA TYR A 375 5.06 6.02 6.90
C TYR A 375 3.67 6.59 6.67
N LYS A 376 2.86 5.87 5.89
CA LYS A 376 1.50 6.30 5.51
C LYS A 376 0.60 6.63 6.71
N ASP A 377 0.65 5.86 7.77
CA ASP A 377 -0.12 6.07 8.99
C ASP A 377 0.43 7.23 9.84
N GLU A 378 1.75 7.44 9.87
CA GLU A 378 2.36 8.63 10.46
C GLU A 378 1.98 9.90 9.69
N VAL A 379 1.98 9.85 8.35
CA VAL A 379 1.51 10.93 7.48
C VAL A 379 0.04 11.24 7.76
N ARG A 380 -0.80 10.22 7.99
CA ARG A 380 -2.19 10.45 8.40
C ARG A 380 -2.29 11.19 9.74
N LYS A 381 -1.58 10.71 10.77
CA LYS A 381 -1.54 11.36 12.08
C LYS A 381 -1.03 12.81 11.97
N LEU A 382 0.00 13.02 11.17
CA LEU A 382 0.56 14.33 10.88
C LEU A 382 -0.48 15.26 10.24
N GLY A 383 -1.27 14.75 9.29
CA GLY A 383 -2.38 15.49 8.69
C GLY A 383 -3.39 15.98 9.72
N THR A 384 -3.82 15.10 10.63
CA THR A 384 -4.74 15.47 11.72
C THR A 384 -4.16 16.59 12.61
N LEU A 385 -2.87 16.49 12.97
CA LEU A 385 -2.19 17.48 13.80
C LEU A 385 -1.94 18.82 13.08
N LEU A 386 -1.89 18.79 11.75
CA LEU A 386 -1.82 19.99 10.91
C LEU A 386 -3.19 20.65 10.71
N GLY A 387 -4.26 20.11 11.30
CA GLY A 387 -5.62 20.65 11.19
C GLY A 387 -6.38 20.18 9.95
N LEU A 388 -5.86 19.18 9.21
CA LEU A 388 -6.59 18.62 8.08
C LEU A 388 -7.81 17.83 8.58
N PRO A 389 -8.99 17.98 7.95
CA PRO A 389 -10.17 17.24 8.33
C PRO A 389 -9.97 15.72 8.24
N SER A 390 -10.52 14.97 9.20
CA SER A 390 -10.44 13.50 9.22
C SER A 390 -10.93 12.86 7.90
N LYS A 391 -11.96 13.44 7.27
CA LYS A 391 -12.48 13.00 5.95
C LYS A 391 -11.43 13.06 4.83
N MET A 392 -10.48 14.00 4.92
CA MET A 392 -9.39 14.13 3.97
C MET A 392 -8.26 13.15 4.27
N VAL A 393 -7.90 13.04 5.55
CA VAL A 393 -6.79 12.21 6.04
C VAL A 393 -7.06 10.71 5.89
N ASN A 394 -8.29 10.27 6.19
CA ASN A 394 -8.67 8.86 6.17
C ASN A 394 -9.25 8.39 4.84
N ARG A 395 -9.20 9.24 3.81
CA ARG A 395 -9.75 8.94 2.50
C ARG A 395 -9.12 7.68 1.90
N HIS A 396 -9.94 6.88 1.24
CA HIS A 396 -9.45 5.76 0.43
C HIS A 396 -8.46 6.25 -0.63
N PRO A 397 -7.40 5.49 -0.93
CA PRO A 397 -6.54 5.76 -2.07
C PRO A 397 -7.36 5.94 -3.36
N PHE A 398 -6.90 6.85 -4.21
CA PHE A 398 -7.50 7.10 -5.51
C PHE A 398 -6.38 7.19 -6.55
N PRO A 399 -6.49 6.46 -7.67
CA PRO A 399 -5.42 6.40 -8.65
C PRO A 399 -5.24 7.75 -9.36
N GLY A 400 -4.01 8.03 -9.83
CA GLY A 400 -3.72 9.27 -10.57
C GLY A 400 -4.60 9.47 -11.81
N PRO A 401 -4.79 8.44 -12.66
CA PRO A 401 -5.76 8.47 -13.76
C PRO A 401 -7.24 8.57 -13.35
N GLY A 402 -7.54 8.48 -12.05
CA GLY A 402 -8.89 8.58 -11.51
C GLY A 402 -9.86 7.56 -12.10
N LEU A 403 -11.05 8.03 -12.44
CA LEU A 403 -12.12 7.21 -13.02
C LEU A 403 -11.81 6.69 -14.44
N ALA A 404 -10.81 7.24 -15.15
CA ALA A 404 -10.48 6.82 -16.50
C ALA A 404 -10.05 5.33 -16.59
N ILE A 405 -9.51 4.79 -15.49
CA ILE A 405 -9.14 3.38 -15.34
C ILE A 405 -10.17 2.55 -14.55
N ARG A 406 -11.36 3.13 -14.35
CA ARG A 406 -12.52 2.46 -13.78
C ARG A 406 -13.70 2.44 -14.75
N ILE A 407 -13.49 2.94 -15.96
CA ILE A 407 -14.45 2.88 -17.06
C ILE A 407 -13.76 2.04 -18.13
N LEU A 408 -14.18 0.78 -18.23
CA LEU A 408 -13.73 -0.08 -19.30
C LEU A 408 -14.31 0.42 -20.60
N CYS A 409 -13.50 0.34 -21.64
CA CYS A 409 -13.82 0.83 -22.95
C CYS A 409 -13.83 -0.30 -23.98
N HIS A 410 -14.59 -0.10 -25.04
CA HIS A 410 -14.73 -1.02 -26.16
C HIS A 410 -14.80 -0.21 -27.45
N ASN A 411 -14.07 -0.63 -28.49
CA ASN A 411 -14.26 -0.12 -29.84
C ASN A 411 -15.03 -1.16 -30.66
N ALA A 412 -16.00 -0.73 -31.46
CA ALA A 412 -16.84 -1.63 -32.27
C ALA A 412 -16.03 -2.42 -33.31
N THR A 413 -14.86 -1.91 -33.68
CA THR A 413 -13.91 -2.57 -34.59
C THR A 413 -13.00 -3.58 -33.91
N ASP A 414 -12.99 -3.65 -32.57
CA ASP A 414 -12.23 -4.68 -31.87
C ASP A 414 -12.84 -6.04 -32.20
N GLU A 415 -12.02 -6.99 -32.67
CA GLU A 415 -12.45 -8.37 -32.83
C GLU A 415 -13.08 -8.84 -31.51
N LYS A 416 -14.30 -9.40 -31.58
CA LYS A 416 -14.98 -9.97 -30.41
C LYS A 416 -13.97 -10.85 -29.67
N GLN A 417 -13.66 -10.50 -28.43
CA GLN A 417 -12.62 -11.20 -27.68
C GLN A 417 -12.94 -12.69 -27.66
N VAL A 418 -12.07 -13.49 -28.27
CA VAL A 418 -12.23 -14.95 -28.33
C VAL A 418 -12.27 -15.46 -26.90
N LEU A 419 -13.40 -16.03 -26.52
CA LEU A 419 -13.55 -16.59 -25.19
C LEU A 419 -12.66 -17.82 -25.05
N PRO A 420 -11.94 -17.95 -23.92
CA PRO A 420 -11.08 -19.11 -23.69
C PRO A 420 -11.93 -20.37 -23.54
N ASP A 421 -11.49 -21.47 -24.17
CA ASP A 421 -12.06 -22.79 -23.92
C ASP A 421 -11.54 -23.35 -22.60
N ILE A 422 -12.39 -23.33 -21.57
CA ILE A 422 -12.10 -23.91 -20.26
C ILE A 422 -12.90 -25.19 -19.98
N SER A 423 -13.49 -25.81 -21.01
CA SER A 423 -14.31 -27.03 -20.87
C SER A 423 -13.55 -28.19 -20.23
N LYS A 424 -12.24 -28.28 -20.47
CA LYS A 424 -11.35 -29.30 -19.89
C LYS A 424 -10.88 -28.98 -18.47
N VAL A 425 -11.16 -27.78 -17.96
CA VAL A 425 -10.74 -27.33 -16.63
C VAL A 425 -11.79 -27.74 -15.61
N ARG A 426 -11.40 -28.55 -14.61
CA ARG A 426 -12.32 -28.97 -13.55
C ARG A 426 -12.60 -27.80 -12.59
N LEU A 427 -13.78 -27.20 -12.73
CA LEU A 427 -14.23 -26.12 -11.86
C LEU A 427 -15.10 -26.63 -10.69
N PRO A 428 -15.09 -25.96 -9.52
CA PRO A 428 -15.91 -26.33 -8.36
C PRO A 428 -17.39 -25.94 -8.50
N ILE A 429 -17.81 -25.47 -9.67
CA ILE A 429 -19.15 -24.95 -9.98
C ILE A 429 -19.54 -25.31 -11.41
N THR A 430 -20.83 -25.40 -11.68
CA THR A 430 -21.38 -25.70 -13.02
C THR A 430 -22.09 -24.50 -13.67
N ASN A 431 -22.68 -23.60 -12.87
CA ASN A 431 -23.37 -22.41 -13.36
C ASN A 431 -22.44 -21.19 -13.35
N TYR A 432 -21.77 -20.94 -14.48
CA TYR A 432 -20.89 -19.80 -14.69
C TYR A 432 -21.02 -19.24 -16.12
N HIS A 433 -20.50 -18.03 -16.33
CA HIS A 433 -20.37 -17.43 -17.66
C HIS A 433 -19.05 -16.65 -17.74
N ILE A 434 -18.30 -16.79 -18.83
CA ILE A 434 -17.07 -16.02 -19.06
C ILE A 434 -17.44 -14.71 -19.76
N LEU A 435 -17.08 -13.57 -19.19
CA LEU A 435 -17.41 -12.29 -19.77
C LEU A 435 -16.42 -11.95 -20.89
N SER A 436 -16.93 -11.47 -22.03
CA SER A 436 -16.14 -11.09 -23.21
C SER A 436 -15.32 -9.79 -23.04
N ILE A 437 -15.00 -9.42 -21.81
CA ILE A 437 -14.12 -8.29 -21.46
C ILE A 437 -12.82 -8.82 -20.88
N LYS A 438 -11.76 -8.00 -20.96
CA LYS A 438 -10.52 -8.23 -20.24
C LYS A 438 -10.45 -7.32 -19.03
N SER A 439 -9.80 -7.80 -17.98
CA SER A 439 -9.44 -6.99 -16.82
C SER A 439 -7.95 -7.16 -16.52
N VAL A 440 -7.33 -6.18 -15.87
CA VAL A 440 -5.93 -6.34 -15.43
C VAL A 440 -5.79 -7.32 -14.27
N GLY A 441 -4.80 -8.21 -14.34
CA GLY A 441 -4.33 -9.09 -13.27
C GLY A 441 -2.83 -9.00 -13.07
N VAL A 442 -2.34 -9.71 -12.05
CA VAL A 442 -0.90 -9.98 -11.81
C VAL A 442 -0.75 -11.46 -11.54
N GLN A 443 -0.05 -12.16 -12.42
CA GLN A 443 0.29 -13.57 -12.28
C GLN A 443 1.81 -13.70 -12.35
N GLY A 444 2.43 -14.21 -11.28
CA GLY A 444 3.88 -14.12 -11.11
C GLY A 444 4.33 -12.66 -10.98
N ASP A 445 5.32 -12.26 -11.78
CA ASP A 445 5.87 -10.90 -11.76
C ASP A 445 5.31 -9.97 -12.84
N ASN A 446 4.49 -10.50 -13.76
CA ASN A 446 4.01 -9.77 -14.92
C ASN A 446 2.55 -9.33 -14.77
N ARG A 447 2.26 -8.17 -15.36
CA ARG A 447 0.89 -7.68 -15.57
C ARG A 447 0.25 -8.50 -16.68
N THR A 448 -0.98 -8.96 -16.47
CA THR A 448 -1.73 -9.75 -17.46
C THR A 448 -3.11 -9.15 -17.71
N TYR A 449 -3.69 -9.38 -18.88
CA TYR A 449 -5.07 -9.04 -19.21
C TYR A 449 -5.81 -10.32 -19.60
N ALA A 450 -6.78 -10.72 -18.79
CA ALA A 450 -7.49 -11.98 -18.93
C ALA A 450 -8.98 -11.80 -18.57
N HIS A 451 -9.77 -12.85 -18.82
CA HIS A 451 -11.23 -12.77 -18.75
C HIS A 451 -11.75 -12.91 -17.31
N PRO A 452 -12.74 -12.10 -16.91
CA PRO A 452 -13.52 -12.36 -15.71
C PRO A 452 -14.53 -13.49 -15.93
N LEU A 453 -14.76 -14.29 -14.90
CA LEU A 453 -15.80 -15.33 -14.86
C LEU A 453 -16.90 -14.93 -13.86
N ALA A 454 -18.13 -14.82 -14.34
CA ALA A 454 -19.31 -14.51 -13.54
C ALA A 454 -20.00 -15.78 -13.02
N ILE A 455 -20.47 -15.72 -11.77
CA ILE A 455 -21.16 -16.81 -11.06
C ILE A 455 -22.40 -16.27 -10.34
N THR A 456 -23.36 -17.16 -10.08
CA THR A 456 -24.46 -16.89 -9.14
C THR A 456 -24.30 -17.79 -7.93
N SER A 457 -24.44 -17.23 -6.73
CA SER A 457 -24.28 -18.02 -5.52
C SER A 457 -24.87 -17.35 -4.29
N ASN A 458 -25.53 -18.14 -3.46
CA ASN A 458 -25.96 -17.78 -2.10
C ASN A 458 -24.99 -18.27 -1.01
N LYS A 459 -23.84 -18.86 -1.38
CA LYS A 459 -22.86 -19.39 -0.44
C LYS A 459 -22.26 -18.30 0.46
N THR A 460 -21.68 -18.75 1.57
CA THR A 460 -20.95 -17.89 2.50
C THR A 460 -19.73 -17.26 1.83
N TRP A 461 -19.24 -16.14 2.38
CA TRP A 461 -18.07 -15.47 1.82
C TRP A 461 -16.81 -16.35 1.83
N ASP A 462 -16.62 -17.19 2.84
CA ASP A 462 -15.46 -18.07 2.92
C ASP A 462 -15.52 -19.23 1.93
N ALA A 463 -16.72 -19.71 1.61
CA ALA A 463 -16.90 -20.66 0.51
C ALA A 463 -16.61 -20.00 -0.84
N LEU A 464 -17.03 -18.75 -1.03
CA LEU A 464 -16.77 -17.99 -2.25
C LEU A 464 -15.29 -17.65 -2.44
N ASP A 465 -14.57 -17.37 -1.35
CA ASP A 465 -13.11 -17.16 -1.36
C ASP A 465 -12.37 -18.40 -1.89
N LYS A 466 -12.75 -19.59 -1.40
CA LYS A 466 -12.22 -20.87 -1.87
C LYS A 466 -12.56 -21.13 -3.34
N ILE A 467 -13.82 -20.90 -3.73
CA ILE A 467 -14.26 -21.05 -5.12
C ILE A 467 -13.46 -20.13 -6.05
N SER A 468 -13.34 -18.84 -5.69
CA SER A 468 -12.60 -17.88 -6.49
C SER A 468 -11.14 -18.30 -6.66
N SER A 469 -10.49 -18.70 -5.56
CA SER A 469 -9.08 -19.11 -5.58
C SER A 469 -8.87 -20.37 -6.41
N ASN A 470 -9.78 -21.35 -6.31
CA ASN A 470 -9.70 -22.58 -7.11
C ASN A 470 -9.84 -22.30 -8.60
N ILE A 471 -10.81 -21.48 -9.01
CA ILE A 471 -11.03 -21.13 -10.43
C ILE A 471 -9.79 -20.43 -10.99
N THR A 472 -9.27 -19.42 -10.30
CA THR A 472 -8.13 -18.63 -10.80
C THR A 472 -6.80 -19.37 -10.75
N ASN A 473 -6.69 -20.44 -9.96
CA ASN A 473 -5.52 -21.31 -9.95
C ASN A 473 -5.62 -22.42 -11.00
N ALA A 474 -6.83 -22.78 -11.42
CA ALA A 474 -7.05 -23.85 -12.39
C ALA A 474 -6.75 -23.43 -13.84
N THR A 475 -6.81 -22.13 -14.15
CA THR A 475 -6.46 -21.61 -15.47
C THR A 475 -5.95 -20.17 -15.39
N LYS A 476 -4.97 -19.84 -16.25
CA LYS A 476 -4.44 -18.46 -16.38
C LYS A 476 -5.36 -17.54 -17.17
N GLU A 477 -6.27 -18.11 -17.96
CA GLU A 477 -7.24 -17.40 -18.80
C GLU A 477 -8.30 -16.64 -17.99
N ILE A 478 -8.49 -17.01 -16.72
CA ILE A 478 -9.41 -16.36 -15.79
C ILE A 478 -8.62 -15.68 -14.68
N ASN A 479 -8.66 -14.35 -14.63
CA ASN A 479 -7.99 -13.59 -13.57
C ASN A 479 -8.94 -12.98 -12.54
N ARG A 480 -10.25 -13.07 -12.75
CA ARG A 480 -11.27 -12.59 -11.82
C ARG A 480 -12.48 -13.48 -11.74
N VAL A 481 -13.09 -13.55 -10.56
CA VAL A 481 -14.38 -14.21 -10.34
C VAL A 481 -15.36 -13.23 -9.73
N LEU A 482 -16.55 -13.13 -10.34
CA LEU A 482 -17.57 -12.15 -10.00
C LEU A 482 -18.86 -12.81 -9.57
N VAL A 483 -19.48 -12.32 -8.50
CA VAL A 483 -20.83 -12.73 -8.12
C VAL A 483 -21.84 -11.74 -8.66
N LEU A 484 -22.79 -12.21 -9.48
CA LEU A 484 -23.91 -11.38 -9.94
C LEU A 484 -24.88 -11.09 -8.79
N LEU A 485 -25.17 -9.81 -8.54
CA LEU A 485 -25.98 -9.35 -7.40
C LEU A 485 -27.44 -9.07 -7.74
N ASN A 486 -27.75 -8.67 -8.98
CA ASN A 486 -29.11 -8.46 -9.45
C ASN A 486 -29.41 -9.38 -10.63
N ARG A 487 -30.66 -9.80 -10.75
CA ARG A 487 -31.16 -10.46 -11.95
C ARG A 487 -32.09 -9.48 -12.67
N THR A 488 -31.71 -9.03 -13.86
CA THR A 488 -32.57 -8.18 -14.70
C THR A 488 -33.60 -9.02 -15.46
N ARG A 489 -34.77 -8.43 -15.73
CA ARG A 489 -35.79 -9.02 -16.60
C ARG A 489 -35.32 -8.95 -18.05
N HIS A 490 -35.53 -10.01 -18.83
CA HIS A 490 -35.20 -10.06 -20.26
C HIS A 490 -36.02 -9.01 -21.04
N PRO A 491 -35.44 -8.27 -22.01
CA PRO A 491 -36.16 -7.24 -22.76
C PRO A 491 -37.11 -7.80 -23.83
N LEU A 492 -36.83 -8.98 -24.39
CA LEU A 492 -37.69 -9.63 -25.38
C LEU A 492 -38.66 -10.56 -24.64
N GLY A 493 -39.87 -10.08 -24.39
CA GLY A 493 -41.00 -10.86 -23.90
C GLY A 493 -41.55 -11.83 -24.95
N ILE A 494 -40.73 -12.73 -25.48
CA ILE A 494 -41.18 -13.82 -26.35
C ILE A 494 -40.80 -15.15 -25.70
N LEU A 495 -41.51 -15.49 -24.63
CA LEU A 495 -41.84 -16.87 -24.26
C LEU A 495 -43.33 -16.85 -23.95
N GLY A 496 -44.07 -17.76 -24.61
CA GLY A 496 -45.52 -17.87 -24.73
C GLY A 496 -46.40 -17.25 -23.64
N ALA A 497 -47.48 -16.62 -24.10
CA ALA A 497 -48.52 -16.05 -23.26
C ALA A 497 -49.01 -17.02 -22.18
N GLY A 498 -48.83 -16.62 -20.91
CA GLY A 498 -49.38 -17.32 -19.75
C GLY A 498 -48.43 -17.30 -18.56
N SER A 499 -48.81 -16.57 -17.51
CA SER A 499 -48.20 -16.46 -16.18
C SER A 499 -47.08 -15.41 -15.97
N GLU A 500 -47.28 -14.64 -14.90
CA GLU A 500 -46.23 -13.86 -14.26
C GLU A 500 -44.98 -14.71 -13.96
N ARG A 501 -43.79 -14.12 -14.10
CA ARG A 501 -42.51 -14.56 -13.49
C ARG A 501 -41.74 -15.68 -14.22
N SER A 502 -40.74 -15.28 -15.01
CA SER A 502 -39.51 -16.06 -15.13
C SER A 502 -38.30 -15.13 -15.17
N VAL A 503 -37.69 -14.95 -14.00
CA VAL A 503 -36.30 -14.47 -13.94
C VAL A 503 -35.42 -15.65 -14.34
N PRO A 504 -34.43 -15.53 -15.24
CA PRO A 504 -33.64 -16.67 -15.67
C PRO A 504 -33.01 -17.41 -14.48
N ALA A 505 -33.11 -18.74 -14.50
CA ALA A 505 -32.62 -19.59 -13.42
C ALA A 505 -31.08 -19.69 -13.45
N GLU A 506 -30.50 -19.66 -14.66
CA GLU A 506 -29.07 -19.88 -14.91
C GLU A 506 -28.40 -18.67 -15.59
N LEU A 507 -27.07 -18.53 -15.41
CA LEU A 507 -26.30 -17.44 -16.02
C LEU A 507 -26.20 -17.54 -17.54
N LYS A 508 -26.25 -18.76 -18.07
CA LYS A 508 -26.17 -19.02 -19.52
C LYS A 508 -27.34 -18.40 -20.28
N ASP A 509 -28.46 -18.16 -19.59
CA ASP A 509 -29.68 -17.57 -20.15
C ASP A 509 -29.66 -16.03 -20.12
N LEU A 510 -28.59 -15.42 -19.56
CA LEU A 510 -28.40 -13.97 -19.53
C LEU A 510 -27.52 -13.53 -20.71
N VAL A 511 -27.82 -12.33 -21.22
CA VAL A 511 -27.14 -11.74 -22.37
C VAL A 511 -26.10 -10.73 -21.88
N PHE A 512 -24.83 -10.95 -22.22
CA PHE A 512 -23.70 -10.09 -21.86
C PHE A 512 -23.01 -9.55 -23.13
N ASN A 513 -23.73 -8.74 -23.90
CA ASN A 513 -23.23 -8.23 -25.17
C ASN A 513 -22.52 -6.89 -25.01
N PHE A 514 -21.54 -6.65 -25.88
CA PHE A 514 -21.12 -5.28 -26.21
C PHE A 514 -22.19 -4.60 -27.06
N PRO A 515 -22.26 -3.26 -27.06
CA PRO A 515 -23.03 -2.55 -28.07
C PRO A 515 -22.31 -2.60 -29.42
N ASN A 516 -23.05 -2.33 -30.51
CA ASN A 516 -22.51 -2.29 -31.87
C ASN A 516 -21.71 -1.00 -32.17
N GLU A 517 -21.56 -0.11 -31.19
CA GLU A 517 -20.93 1.20 -31.30
C GLU A 517 -19.80 1.32 -30.27
N ASP A 518 -18.87 2.25 -30.52
CA ASP A 518 -17.79 2.53 -29.57
C ASP A 518 -18.34 2.96 -28.21
N ARG A 519 -17.82 2.32 -27.15
CA ARG A 519 -18.05 2.70 -25.76
C ARG A 519 -16.74 3.12 -25.12
N THR A 520 -16.38 4.38 -25.32
CA THR A 520 -15.15 4.97 -24.76
C THR A 520 -15.44 5.94 -23.62
N LEU A 521 -14.48 6.77 -23.23
CA LEU A 521 -14.62 7.74 -22.14
C LEU A 521 -15.47 8.95 -22.58
N THR A 522 -16.80 8.85 -22.46
CA THR A 522 -17.71 9.97 -22.72
C THR A 522 -18.12 10.68 -21.43
N LEU A 523 -18.52 11.95 -21.54
CA LEU A 523 -18.96 12.74 -20.39
C LEU A 523 -20.14 12.08 -19.64
N ASP A 524 -21.06 11.43 -20.37
CA ASP A 524 -22.20 10.75 -19.78
C ASP A 524 -21.79 9.51 -18.98
N ARG A 525 -20.86 8.71 -19.50
CA ARG A 525 -20.32 7.54 -18.77
C ARG A 525 -19.52 7.97 -17.55
N ILE A 526 -18.73 9.04 -17.67
CA ILE A 526 -17.99 9.63 -16.53
C ILE A 526 -18.95 10.10 -15.44
N LYS A 527 -19.97 10.90 -15.79
CA LYS A 527 -20.99 11.39 -14.84
C LYS A 527 -21.79 10.24 -14.22
N LEU A 528 -22.12 9.21 -15.01
CA LEU A 528 -22.80 8.01 -14.52
C LEU A 528 -21.96 7.30 -13.45
N LEU A 529 -20.68 7.03 -13.74
CA LEU A 529 -19.80 6.39 -12.77
C LEU A 529 -19.56 7.27 -11.54
N GLN A 530 -19.40 8.59 -11.69
CA GLN A 530 -19.31 9.52 -10.56
C GLN A 530 -20.53 9.43 -9.63
N LYS A 531 -21.73 9.36 -10.19
CA LYS A 531 -22.98 9.20 -9.43
C LYS A 531 -23.02 7.85 -8.69
N ILE A 532 -22.67 6.77 -9.38
CA ILE A 532 -22.68 5.41 -8.84
C ILE A 532 -21.62 5.24 -7.74
N ASP A 533 -20.39 5.70 -7.97
CA ASP A 533 -19.32 5.68 -6.97
C ASP A 533 -19.72 6.47 -5.71
N ASN A 534 -20.35 7.65 -5.88
CA ASN A 534 -20.87 8.42 -4.75
C ASN A 534 -21.95 7.65 -3.95
N ILE A 535 -22.86 6.94 -4.62
CA ILE A 535 -23.84 6.06 -3.95
C ILE A 535 -23.11 5.01 -3.10
N VAL A 536 -22.12 4.32 -3.67
CA VAL A 536 -21.35 3.29 -2.97
C VAL A 536 -20.63 3.88 -1.75
N MET A 537 -19.93 5.00 -1.93
CA MET A 537 -19.18 5.68 -0.86
C MET A 537 -20.10 6.09 0.30
N GLN A 538 -21.28 6.64 0.01
CA GLN A 538 -22.25 7.02 1.04
C GLN A 538 -22.78 5.80 1.80
N GLU A 539 -23.11 4.72 1.10
CA GLU A 539 -23.65 3.52 1.73
C GLU A 539 -22.64 2.82 2.66
N ILE A 540 -21.37 2.77 2.28
CA ILE A 540 -20.32 2.19 3.14
C ILE A 540 -19.99 3.11 4.33
N GLN A 541 -20.12 4.43 4.18
CA GLN A 541 -19.99 5.38 5.30
C GLN A 541 -21.14 5.19 6.29
N ASN A 542 -22.38 5.17 5.81
CA ASN A 542 -23.57 4.95 6.62
C ASN A 542 -23.56 3.60 7.35
N ALA A 543 -22.87 2.60 6.79
CA ALA A 543 -22.71 1.28 7.41
C ALA A 543 -21.50 1.16 8.34
N GLY A 544 -20.71 2.23 8.55
CA GLY A 544 -19.48 2.18 9.36
C GLY A 544 -18.42 1.24 8.79
N LEU A 545 -18.40 1.06 7.46
CA LEU A 545 -17.46 0.20 6.75
C LEU A 545 -16.33 0.96 6.06
N TYR A 546 -16.43 2.29 5.94
CA TYR A 546 -15.45 3.10 5.22
C TYR A 546 -14.02 2.87 5.73
N ASP A 547 -13.78 2.97 7.04
CA ASP A 547 -12.44 2.80 7.62
C ASP A 547 -11.97 1.33 7.69
N LYS A 548 -12.89 0.38 7.51
CA LYS A 548 -12.60 -1.07 7.51
C LYS A 548 -12.18 -1.58 6.13
N ILE A 549 -12.57 -0.87 5.08
CA ILE A 549 -12.23 -1.18 3.70
C ILE A 549 -11.03 -0.32 3.32
N TRP A 550 -9.99 -0.95 2.77
CA TRP A 550 -8.79 -0.23 2.36
C TRP A 550 -9.07 0.67 1.14
N GLN A 551 -9.74 0.09 0.15
CA GLN A 551 -10.14 0.77 -1.06
C GLN A 551 -11.36 0.07 -1.66
N PHE A 552 -12.25 0.83 -2.30
CA PHE A 552 -13.43 0.28 -2.96
C PHE A 552 -13.59 0.88 -4.36
N PRO A 553 -12.86 0.38 -5.38
CA PRO A 553 -13.16 0.72 -6.75
C PRO A 553 -14.59 0.32 -7.15
N THR A 554 -15.26 1.28 -7.77
CA THR A 554 -16.52 1.08 -8.48
C THR A 554 -16.19 1.19 -9.96
N VAL A 555 -16.50 0.16 -10.74
CA VAL A 555 -16.05 0.04 -12.14
C VAL A 555 -17.25 -0.04 -13.05
N LEU A 556 -17.25 0.72 -14.14
CA LEU A 556 -18.23 0.66 -15.21
C LEU A 556 -17.68 -0.21 -16.34
N ILE A 557 -18.44 -1.22 -16.75
CA ILE A 557 -18.07 -2.15 -17.82
C ILE A 557 -19.09 -2.11 -18.96
N PRO A 558 -18.66 -2.07 -20.24
CA PRO A 558 -19.53 -1.83 -21.39
C PRO A 558 -20.20 -3.13 -21.88
N ILE A 559 -20.75 -3.92 -20.96
CA ILE A 559 -21.49 -5.14 -21.27
C ILE A 559 -22.87 -5.08 -20.65
N GLY A 560 -23.87 -5.60 -21.36
CA GLY A 560 -25.23 -5.61 -20.89
C GLY A 560 -26.21 -6.13 -21.93
N CYS A 561 -27.49 -5.88 -21.67
CA CYS A 561 -28.59 -6.34 -22.52
C CYS A 561 -29.46 -5.19 -23.03
N LYS A 562 -29.67 -4.13 -22.24
CA LYS A 562 -30.52 -2.99 -22.60
C LYS A 562 -29.73 -1.69 -22.67
N HIS A 563 -28.95 -1.42 -21.64
CA HIS A 563 -28.15 -0.20 -21.53
C HIS A 563 -26.71 -0.39 -22.00
N PHE A 564 -26.25 -1.64 -22.08
CA PHE A 564 -24.87 -2.02 -22.39
C PHE A 564 -23.88 -1.41 -21.40
N GLU A 565 -24.32 -1.22 -20.15
CA GLU A 565 -23.51 -0.73 -19.04
C GLU A 565 -23.82 -1.57 -17.80
N SER A 566 -22.78 -2.12 -17.20
CA SER A 566 -22.85 -2.87 -15.97
C SER A 566 -21.81 -2.35 -14.97
N VAL A 567 -22.00 -2.67 -13.69
CA VAL A 567 -21.14 -2.19 -12.60
C VAL A 567 -20.44 -3.35 -11.94
N VAL A 568 -19.15 -3.20 -11.64
CA VAL A 568 -18.41 -4.09 -10.74
C VAL A 568 -18.08 -3.34 -9.45
N LEU A 569 -18.48 -3.94 -8.34
CA LEU A 569 -18.14 -3.52 -6.98
C LEU A 569 -16.88 -4.28 -6.52
N ARG A 570 -15.79 -3.55 -6.27
CA ARG A 570 -14.47 -4.14 -5.96
C ARG A 570 -13.93 -3.71 -4.58
N PRO A 571 -14.57 -4.02 -3.45
CA PRO A 571 -14.01 -3.66 -2.16
C PRO A 571 -12.84 -4.57 -1.79
N VAL A 572 -11.72 -3.99 -1.38
CA VAL A 572 -10.53 -4.72 -0.94
C VAL A 572 -10.10 -4.31 0.47
N THR A 573 -9.55 -5.28 1.19
CA THR A 573 -8.90 -5.12 2.49
C THR A 573 -7.44 -5.52 2.32
N SER A 574 -6.54 -4.71 2.85
CA SER A 574 -5.10 -4.95 2.79
C SER A 574 -4.43 -4.37 4.03
N LYS A 575 -3.30 -4.95 4.42
CA LYS A 575 -2.42 -4.40 5.45
C LYS A 575 -1.22 -3.66 4.84
N GLU A 576 -0.77 -4.04 3.64
CA GLU A 576 0.51 -3.62 3.05
C GLU A 576 0.45 -3.33 1.53
N ALA A 577 -0.75 -3.25 0.93
CA ALA A 577 -1.04 -2.99 -0.50
C ALA A 577 -0.47 -3.99 -1.55
N MET A 578 0.57 -4.77 -1.21
CA MET A 578 1.15 -5.80 -2.08
C MET A 578 0.21 -6.98 -2.27
N THR A 579 -0.42 -7.43 -1.19
CA THR A 579 -1.50 -8.45 -1.20
C THR A 579 -2.79 -7.84 -0.69
N ALA A 580 -3.93 -8.30 -1.22
CA ALA A 580 -5.24 -7.81 -0.79
C ALA A 580 -6.29 -8.91 -0.89
N SER A 581 -7.19 -8.94 0.09
CA SER A 581 -8.36 -9.82 0.06
C SER A 581 -9.61 -9.01 -0.25
N PHE A 582 -10.56 -9.58 -0.99
CA PHE A 582 -11.84 -8.92 -1.18
C PHE A 582 -12.55 -8.72 0.17
N ALA A 583 -13.27 -7.61 0.35
CA ALA A 583 -13.98 -7.35 1.59
C ALA A 583 -15.22 -8.25 1.71
N ARG A 584 -15.54 -8.70 2.92
CA ARG A 584 -16.71 -9.55 3.19
C ARG A 584 -17.88 -8.69 3.68
N ILE A 585 -18.53 -7.94 2.78
CA ILE A 585 -19.61 -7.02 3.14
C ILE A 585 -20.90 -7.79 3.47
N LYS A 586 -21.65 -7.36 4.49
CA LYS A 586 -22.93 -7.99 4.85
C LYS A 586 -23.93 -7.87 3.69
N ARG A 587 -24.63 -8.97 3.38
CA ARG A 587 -25.54 -9.07 2.21
C ARG A 587 -26.63 -7.99 2.17
N HIS A 588 -27.18 -7.57 3.32
CA HIS A 588 -28.21 -6.52 3.36
C HIS A 588 -27.69 -5.13 2.94
N ILE A 589 -26.41 -4.84 3.21
CA ILE A 589 -25.75 -3.59 2.77
C ILE A 589 -25.58 -3.64 1.24
N LEU A 590 -25.13 -4.78 0.71
CA LEU A 590 -25.03 -4.98 -0.74
C LEU A 590 -26.40 -4.83 -1.41
N LYS A 591 -27.47 -5.39 -0.84
CA LYS A 591 -28.84 -5.24 -1.38
C LYS A 591 -29.25 -3.75 -1.49
N ARG A 592 -28.94 -2.94 -0.46
CA ARG A 592 -29.19 -1.49 -0.49
C ARG A 592 -28.40 -0.78 -1.57
N ILE A 593 -27.10 -1.07 -1.68
CA ILE A 593 -26.23 -0.51 -2.73
C ILE A 593 -26.79 -0.88 -4.11
N THR A 594 -27.05 -2.17 -4.36
CA THR A 594 -27.60 -2.68 -5.60
C THR A 594 -28.90 -1.97 -5.98
N GLN A 595 -29.86 -1.84 -5.05
CA GLN A 595 -31.12 -1.15 -5.33
C GLN A 595 -30.92 0.32 -5.73
N LYS A 596 -30.05 1.06 -5.03
CA LYS A 596 -29.78 2.47 -5.35
C LYS A 596 -29.08 2.63 -6.70
N ILE A 597 -28.21 1.70 -7.08
CA ILE A 597 -27.56 1.69 -8.39
C ILE A 597 -28.59 1.37 -9.48
N LEU A 598 -29.47 0.38 -9.30
CA LEU A 598 -30.51 0.06 -10.27
C LEU A 598 -31.51 1.20 -10.47
N ASN A 599 -31.82 1.95 -9.41
CA ASN A 599 -32.66 3.15 -9.48
C ASN A 599 -32.04 4.30 -10.32
N THR A 600 -30.79 4.17 -10.80
CA THR A 600 -30.25 5.08 -11.81
C THR A 600 -30.89 4.89 -13.18
N GLY A 601 -31.50 3.72 -13.44
CA GLY A 601 -32.16 3.40 -14.70
C GLY A 601 -31.23 3.27 -15.90
N LYS A 602 -29.93 3.09 -15.67
CA LYS A 602 -28.88 3.04 -16.71
C LYS A 602 -27.95 1.83 -16.61
N ILE A 603 -28.19 0.91 -15.68
CA ILE A 603 -27.31 -0.23 -15.37
C ILE A 603 -28.07 -1.54 -15.54
N ASP A 604 -27.51 -2.46 -16.31
CA ASP A 604 -28.10 -3.78 -16.56
C ASP A 604 -27.71 -4.79 -15.47
N TYR A 605 -26.41 -4.95 -15.20
CA TYR A 605 -25.90 -5.91 -14.22
C TYR A 605 -24.98 -5.26 -13.20
N ILE A 606 -24.97 -5.80 -11.99
CA ILE A 606 -24.17 -5.37 -10.86
C ILE A 606 -23.46 -6.61 -10.32
N PHE A 607 -22.15 -6.58 -10.40
CA PHE A 607 -21.26 -7.66 -10.00
C PHE A 607 -20.50 -7.31 -8.73
N TYR A 608 -20.14 -8.32 -7.96
CA TYR A 608 -19.27 -8.22 -6.80
C TYR A 608 -18.00 -9.02 -7.05
N ASP A 609 -16.84 -8.36 -7.12
CA ASP A 609 -15.57 -9.00 -7.42
C ASP A 609 -14.99 -9.66 -6.15
N ILE A 610 -15.00 -11.00 -6.14
CA ILE A 610 -14.55 -11.85 -5.03
C ILE A 610 -13.10 -12.34 -5.20
N THR A 611 -12.33 -11.71 -6.09
CA THR A 611 -10.96 -12.16 -6.41
C THR A 611 -9.94 -11.61 -5.40
N ASN A 612 -8.98 -12.39 -4.93
CA ASN A 612 -7.86 -11.84 -4.15
C ASN A 612 -6.76 -11.24 -5.06
N LYS A 613 -5.85 -10.46 -4.50
CA LYS A 613 -4.61 -10.01 -5.14
C LYS A 613 -3.44 -10.78 -4.50
N PRO A 614 -2.70 -11.61 -5.26
CA PRO A 614 -2.96 -12.08 -6.64
C PRO A 614 -4.14 -13.09 -6.76
N PRO A 615 -4.67 -13.40 -7.96
CA PRO A 615 -4.19 -12.98 -9.29
C PRO A 615 -4.89 -11.74 -9.87
N GLY A 616 -5.93 -11.24 -9.22
CA GLY A 616 -6.52 -9.95 -9.58
C GLY A 616 -5.64 -8.78 -9.14
N THR A 617 -5.99 -7.58 -9.57
CA THR A 617 -5.44 -6.34 -8.99
C THR A 617 -6.56 -5.55 -8.28
N ILE A 618 -6.19 -4.39 -7.72
CA ILE A 618 -7.17 -3.51 -7.06
C ILE A 618 -8.07 -2.84 -8.10
N GLU A 619 -7.47 -2.22 -9.13
CA GLU A 619 -8.19 -1.57 -10.23
C GLU A 619 -8.51 -2.57 -11.36
N TRP A 620 -9.25 -2.16 -12.39
CA TRP A 620 -9.77 -3.02 -13.48
C TRP A 620 -9.33 -2.57 -14.88
N GLU A 621 -9.22 -1.25 -15.04
CA GLU A 621 -8.73 -0.43 -16.18
C GLU A 621 -9.62 -0.26 -17.40
#